data_AF-A0A9P5ZWK8-F1
#
_entry.id   AF-A0A9P5ZWK8-F1
#
_cell.length_a   1.000
_cell.length_b   1.000
_cell.length_c   1.000
_cell.angle_alpha   90.00
_cell.angle_beta   90.00
_cell.angle_gamma   90.00
#
_symmetry.space_group_name_H-M   'P 1'
#
loop_
_entity.id
_entity.type
_entity.pdbx_description
1 polymer ?
#
loop_
_entity_poly.entity_id
_entity_poly.type
_entity_poly.pdbx_seq_one_letter_code
_entity_poly.pdbx_strand_id
1 'polypeptide(L)'
;MSSLSIFTVSAVAQTQIPCARPFTVRPGDTCDGISAEQGVSSFQEQVICLQRVCLGCNDVHVVVDGNTLPSIADRAGISVATLIANNPNLGPDCNLLFPGEVLCVGESL
;
A
#
# COMPACT_ATOMS: atom_id res chain seq x y z
N MET A 1 18.66 -44.85 -8.22
CA MET A 1 18.55 -44.27 -6.87
C MET A 1 18.65 -42.77 -7.06
N SER A 2 17.57 -42.06 -6.73
CA SER A 2 17.22 -40.73 -7.22
C SER A 2 18.25 -39.65 -6.91
N SER A 3 18.54 -38.84 -7.92
CA SER A 3 19.25 -37.57 -7.77
C SER A 3 18.28 -36.55 -7.18
N LEU A 4 18.46 -36.18 -5.91
CA LEU A 4 17.69 -35.09 -5.30
C LEU A 4 18.29 -33.76 -5.77
N SER A 5 17.64 -33.13 -6.75
CA SER A 5 17.88 -31.73 -7.09
C SER A 5 17.20 -30.85 -6.04
N ILE A 6 18.00 -30.30 -5.13
CA ILE A 6 17.53 -29.30 -4.17
C ILE A 6 17.40 -27.99 -4.93
N PHE A 7 16.19 -27.67 -5.39
CA PHE A 7 15.85 -26.30 -5.75
C PHE A 7 15.74 -25.52 -4.45
N THR A 8 16.81 -24.82 -4.07
CA THR A 8 16.72 -23.76 -3.07
C THR A 8 15.85 -22.66 -3.67
N VAL A 9 14.56 -22.66 -3.33
CA VAL A 9 13.73 -21.48 -3.56
C VAL A 9 14.32 -20.39 -2.69
N SER A 10 15.05 -19.46 -3.31
CA SER A 10 15.43 -18.22 -2.66
C SER A 10 14.14 -17.57 -2.18
N ALA A 11 13.90 -17.59 -0.87
CA ALA A 11 12.91 -16.71 -0.28
C ALA A 11 13.37 -15.29 -0.63
N VAL A 12 12.71 -14.67 -1.60
CA VAL A 12 12.79 -13.25 -1.81
C VAL A 12 12.19 -12.66 -0.54
N ALA A 13 13.04 -12.39 0.45
CA ALA A 13 12.69 -11.47 1.52
C ALA A 13 12.39 -10.16 0.80
N GLN A 14 11.10 -9.89 0.57
CA GLN A 14 10.65 -8.59 0.14
C GLN A 14 11.22 -7.64 1.20
N THR A 15 12.27 -6.92 0.85
CA THR A 15 12.80 -5.85 1.69
C THR A 15 11.72 -4.80 1.67
N GLN A 16 10.77 -4.92 2.59
CA GLN A 16 9.79 -3.90 2.89
C GLN A 16 10.62 -2.63 3.09
N ILE A 17 10.46 -1.66 2.18
CA ILE A 17 11.30 -0.45 2.14
C ILE A 17 11.35 0.09 3.57
N PRO A 18 12.52 0.09 4.23
CA PRO A 18 12.59 0.49 5.62
C PRO A 18 12.14 1.94 5.68
N CYS A 19 11.13 2.17 6.49
CA CYS A 19 10.53 3.46 6.73
C CYS A 19 11.61 4.52 6.90
N ALA A 20 11.66 5.51 6.02
CA ALA A 20 12.61 6.61 6.17
C ALA A 20 12.45 7.29 7.55
N ARG A 21 11.23 7.25 8.13
CA ARG A 21 10.90 7.72 9.47
C ARG A 21 9.83 6.83 10.12
N PRO A 22 10.17 5.83 10.95
CA PRO A 22 9.20 5.04 11.69
C PRO A 22 8.56 5.86 12.83
N PHE A 23 7.26 5.69 13.07
CA PHE A 23 6.52 6.28 14.19
C PHE A 23 5.92 5.18 15.07
N THR A 24 5.93 5.37 16.40
CA THR A 24 5.31 4.45 17.36
C THR A 24 3.98 5.01 17.81
N VAL A 25 2.90 4.35 17.40
CA VAL A 25 1.52 4.70 17.78
C VAL A 25 1.33 4.56 19.28
N ARG A 26 0.71 5.57 19.89
CA ARG A 26 0.34 5.64 21.29
C ARG A 26 -1.17 5.43 21.46
N PRO A 27 -1.64 5.00 22.65
CA PRO A 27 -3.06 4.93 22.93
C PRO A 27 -3.73 6.31 22.74
N GLY A 28 -4.75 6.37 21.88
CA GLY A 28 -5.49 7.59 21.58
C GLY A 28 -4.99 8.38 20.38
N ASP A 29 -3.91 7.93 19.73
CA ASP A 29 -3.47 8.53 18.48
C ASP A 29 -4.52 8.33 17.37
N THR A 30 -4.75 9.38 16.59
CA THR A 30 -5.54 9.34 15.36
C THR A 30 -4.66 9.67 14.17
N CYS A 31 -5.05 9.24 12.98
CA CYS A 31 -4.26 9.49 11.78
C CYS A 31 -4.09 10.97 11.45
N ASP A 32 -5.11 11.79 11.71
CA ASP A 32 -4.99 13.25 11.62
C ASP A 32 -3.99 13.80 12.65
N GLY A 33 -4.01 13.28 13.88
CA GLY A 33 -3.11 13.69 14.95
C GLY A 33 -1.64 13.33 14.66
N ILE A 34 -1.39 12.09 14.21
CA ILE A 34 -0.03 11.67 13.89
C ILE A 34 0.48 12.40 12.64
N SER A 35 -0.36 12.59 11.62
CA SER A 35 0.04 13.30 10.40
C SER A 35 0.41 14.75 10.72
N ALA A 36 -0.39 15.43 11.55
CA ALA A 36 -0.08 16.77 12.04
C ALA A 36 1.24 16.80 12.84
N GLU A 37 1.53 15.79 13.67
CA GLU A 37 2.80 15.69 14.42
C GLU A 37 4.01 15.46 13.50
N GLN A 38 3.86 14.61 12.48
CA GLN A 38 4.94 14.32 11.53
C GLN A 38 5.10 15.38 10.44
N GLY A 39 4.22 16.39 10.40
CA GLY A 39 4.22 17.45 9.40
C GLY A 39 3.86 16.94 8.01
N VAL A 40 2.98 15.94 7.93
CA VAL A 40 2.47 15.37 6.68
C VAL A 40 0.94 15.46 6.61
N SER A 41 0.38 15.25 5.42
CA SER A 41 -1.06 15.15 5.22
C SER A 41 -1.60 13.81 5.75
N SER A 42 -2.80 13.83 6.34
CA SER A 42 -3.56 12.61 6.65
C SER A 42 -4.23 12.00 5.42
N PHE A 43 -4.29 12.77 4.33
CA PHE A 43 -4.78 12.37 3.02
C PHE A 43 -3.74 12.72 1.96
N GLN A 44 -3.16 11.65 1.40
CA GLN A 44 -2.34 11.58 0.20
C GLN A 44 -0.99 12.33 0.20
N GLU A 45 -0.01 11.61 -0.35
CA GLU A 45 1.35 12.06 -0.69
C GLU A 45 2.35 12.20 0.45
N GLN A 46 2.62 11.09 1.15
CA GLN A 46 3.96 10.51 1.21
C GLN A 46 3.94 9.22 2.04
N VAL A 47 4.83 8.29 1.69
CA VAL A 47 5.03 7.03 2.39
C VAL A 47 5.67 7.31 3.75
N ILE A 48 4.85 7.69 4.72
CA ILE A 48 5.16 7.53 6.12
C ILE A 48 4.56 6.19 6.54
N CYS A 49 5.34 5.39 7.29
CA CYS A 49 4.94 4.06 7.76
C CYS A 49 3.77 4.01 8.75
N LEU A 50 2.97 5.07 8.76
CA LEU A 50 1.62 5.10 9.27
C LEU A 50 0.63 4.47 8.30
N GLN A 51 0.98 4.12 7.07
CA GLN A 51 0.04 3.48 6.15
C GLN A 51 -0.64 2.21 6.71
N ARG A 52 0.07 1.41 7.52
CA ARG A 52 -0.54 0.28 8.24
C ARG A 52 -1.58 0.71 9.28
N VAL A 53 -1.33 1.83 9.95
CA VAL A 53 -2.14 2.35 11.06
C VAL A 53 -3.30 3.19 10.54
N CYS A 54 -3.13 3.84 9.39
CA CYS A 54 -4.01 4.89 8.89
C CYS A 54 -4.78 4.55 7.62
N LEU A 55 -4.23 3.68 6.77
CA LEU A 55 -5.00 3.07 5.69
C LEU A 55 -5.44 1.63 6.03
N GLY A 56 -5.06 1.09 7.20
CA GLY A 56 -5.32 -0.31 7.53
C GLY A 56 -4.68 -1.28 6.53
N CYS A 57 -3.68 -0.81 5.77
CA CYS A 57 -3.21 -1.49 4.57
C CYS A 57 -1.75 -1.90 4.70
N ASN A 58 -1.49 -3.19 4.47
CA ASN A 58 -0.16 -3.76 4.59
C ASN A 58 0.61 -3.79 3.27
N ASP A 59 -0.10 -3.66 2.15
CA ASP A 59 0.47 -3.71 0.81
C ASP A 59 -0.08 -2.57 -0.04
N VAL A 60 0.81 -1.77 -0.61
CA VAL A 60 0.47 -0.52 -1.31
C VAL A 60 1.13 -0.46 -2.66
N HIS A 61 0.45 0.18 -3.61
CA HIS A 61 0.96 0.46 -4.94
C HIS A 61 1.01 1.97 -5.16
N VAL A 62 2.18 2.50 -5.53
CA VAL A 62 2.33 3.89 -5.95
C VAL A 62 2.03 3.97 -7.45
N VAL A 63 0.99 4.73 -7.79
CA VAL A 63 0.56 4.99 -9.17
C VAL A 63 1.70 5.67 -9.93
N VAL A 64 1.97 5.18 -11.13
CA VAL A 64 2.90 5.79 -12.09
C VAL A 64 2.19 6.01 -13.42
N ASP A 65 2.80 6.83 -14.29
CA ASP A 65 2.29 7.08 -15.63
C ASP A 65 1.98 5.77 -16.38
N GLY A 66 0.79 5.71 -16.99
CA GLY A 66 0.31 4.55 -17.74
C GLY A 66 -0.33 3.45 -16.88
N ASN A 67 -0.40 3.60 -15.56
CA ASN A 67 -1.22 2.70 -14.74
C ASN A 67 -2.71 2.91 -15.01
N THR A 68 -3.43 1.80 -14.97
CA THR A 68 -4.89 1.73 -14.97
C THR A 68 -5.35 0.86 -13.80
N LEU A 69 -6.56 1.07 -13.29
CA LEU A 69 -7.11 0.24 -12.21
C LEU A 69 -7.04 -1.27 -12.53
N PRO A 70 -7.41 -1.74 -13.75
CA PRO A 70 -7.23 -3.14 -14.12
C PRO A 70 -5.78 -3.61 -14.01
N SER A 71 -4.82 -2.84 -14.55
CA SER A 71 -3.41 -3.25 -14.51
C SER A 71 -2.83 -3.32 -13.09
N ILE A 72 -3.29 -2.45 -12.18
CA ILE A 72 -2.88 -2.47 -10.77
C ILE A 72 -3.51 -3.66 -10.07
N ALA A 73 -4.82 -3.87 -10.25
CA ALA A 73 -5.57 -4.96 -9.66
C ALA A 73 -5.01 -6.33 -10.10
N ASP A 74 -4.76 -6.51 -11.40
CA ASP A 74 -4.17 -7.72 -11.96
C ASP A 74 -2.78 -8.01 -11.37
N ARG A 75 -1.95 -6.97 -11.23
CA ARG A 75 -0.60 -7.10 -10.65
C ARG A 75 -0.63 -7.44 -9.17
N ALA A 76 -1.62 -6.92 -8.45
CA ALA A 76 -1.85 -7.21 -7.03
C ALA A 76 -2.60 -8.53 -6.80
N GLY A 77 -3.16 -9.15 -7.85
CA GLY A 77 -3.95 -10.38 -7.74
C GLY A 77 -5.31 -10.18 -7.05
N ILE A 78 -5.86 -8.96 -7.08
CA ILE A 78 -7.19 -8.63 -6.54
C ILE A 78 -8.14 -8.20 -7.65
N SER A 79 -9.44 -8.18 -7.36
CA SER A 79 -10.41 -7.63 -8.33
C SER A 79 -10.35 -6.10 -8.35
N VAL A 80 -10.72 -5.47 -9.48
CA VAL A 80 -10.88 -4.01 -9.54
C VAL A 80 -11.89 -3.50 -8.51
N ALA A 81 -12.95 -4.26 -8.24
CA ALA A 81 -13.93 -3.92 -7.23
C ALA A 81 -13.32 -3.93 -5.81
N THR A 82 -12.46 -4.90 -5.51
CA THR A 82 -11.69 -4.95 -4.24
C THR A 82 -10.74 -3.76 -4.14
N LEU A 83 -10.03 -3.44 -5.23
CA LEU A 83 -9.14 -2.28 -5.28
C LEU A 83 -9.91 -0.98 -4.99
N ILE A 84 -11.08 -0.79 -5.59
CA ILE A 84 -11.92 0.38 -5.35
C ILE A 84 -12.44 0.40 -3.90
N ALA A 85 -12.90 -0.74 -3.39
CA ALA A 85 -13.40 -0.85 -2.02
C ALA A 85 -12.34 -0.51 -0.96
N ASN A 86 -11.08 -0.90 -1.21
CA ASN A 86 -9.94 -0.57 -0.36
C ASN A 86 -9.51 0.91 -0.47
N ASN A 87 -9.92 1.61 -1.53
CA ASN A 87 -9.46 2.97 -1.84
C ASN A 87 -10.66 3.90 -2.09
N PRO A 88 -11.43 4.24 -1.04
CA PRO A 88 -12.58 5.13 -1.16
C PRO A 88 -12.21 6.54 -1.67
N ASN A 89 -10.93 6.92 -1.63
CA ASN A 89 -10.39 8.15 -2.23
C ASN A 89 -10.53 8.20 -3.77
N LEU A 90 -10.63 7.05 -4.45
CA LEU A 90 -10.80 7.01 -5.91
C LEU A 90 -12.13 7.62 -6.39
N GLY A 91 -13.08 7.81 -5.46
CA GLY A 91 -14.37 8.43 -5.72
C GLY A 91 -15.27 7.61 -6.68
N PRO A 92 -16.50 8.10 -6.93
CA PRO A 92 -17.47 7.37 -7.76
C PRO A 92 -17.09 7.31 -9.24
N ASP A 93 -16.25 8.23 -9.71
CA ASP A 93 -15.88 8.34 -11.12
C ASP A 93 -14.70 7.44 -11.52
N CYS A 94 -13.95 6.89 -10.55
CA CYS A 94 -12.93 5.83 -10.71
C CYS A 94 -11.90 6.01 -11.86
N ASN A 95 -11.73 7.23 -12.38
CA ASN A 95 -11.03 7.49 -13.64
C ASN A 95 -9.84 8.45 -13.50
N LEU A 96 -9.54 8.93 -12.31
CA LEU A 96 -8.44 9.87 -12.08
C LEU A 96 -7.40 9.20 -11.18
N LEU A 97 -6.53 8.42 -11.80
CA LEU A 97 -5.28 7.97 -11.19
C LEU A 97 -4.22 9.03 -11.44
N PHE A 98 -3.62 9.55 -10.37
CA PHE A 98 -2.53 10.53 -10.48
C PHE A 98 -1.18 9.89 -10.17
N PRO A 99 -0.13 10.12 -10.98
CA PRO A 99 1.21 9.66 -10.65
C PRO A 99 1.64 10.16 -9.27
N GLY A 100 2.15 9.26 -8.42
CA GLY A 100 2.49 9.55 -7.03
C GLY A 100 1.38 9.22 -6.02
N GLU A 101 0.15 9.00 -6.48
CA GLU A 101 -0.94 8.52 -5.64
C GLU A 101 -0.63 7.12 -5.09
N VAL A 102 -1.01 6.86 -3.84
CA VAL A 102 -0.76 5.58 -3.17
C VAL A 102 -2.08 4.86 -2.96
N LEU A 103 -2.21 3.66 -3.54
CA LEU A 103 -3.39 2.81 -3.39
C LEU A 103 -3.09 1.62 -2.49
N CYS A 104 -4.04 1.25 -1.64
CA CYS A 104 -4.06 0.00 -0.91
C CYS A 104 -4.39 -1.17 -1.85
N VAL A 105 -3.47 -2.13 -1.98
CA VAL A 105 -3.63 -3.29 -2.87
C VAL A 105 -3.66 -4.63 -2.13
N GLY A 106 -3.44 -4.63 -0.82
CA GLY A 106 -3.57 -5.81 0.04
C GLY A 106 -4.97 -5.98 0.63
N GLU A 107 -5.20 -7.09 1.34
CA GLU A 107 -6.42 -7.24 2.14
C GLU A 107 -6.41 -6.26 3.32
N SER A 108 -7.45 -5.42 3.38
CA SER A 108 -7.77 -4.60 4.54
C SER A 108 -8.15 -5.54 5.69
N LEU A 109 -7.39 -5.53 6.80
CA LEU A 109 -7.63 -6.39 7.97
C LEU A 109 -8.83 -5.94 8.80
#